data_AF-A0A239B110-F1
#
_entry.id   AF-A0A239B110-F1
#
_cell.length_a   1.000
_cell.length_b   1.000
_cell.length_c   1.000
_cell.angle_alpha   90.00
_cell.angle_beta   90.00
_cell.angle_gamma   90.00
#
_symmetry.space_group_name_H-M   'P 1'
#
loop_
_entity.id
_entity.type
_entity.pdbx_description
1 polymer ?
#
loop_
_entity_poly.entity_id
_entity_poly.type
_entity_poly.pdbx_seq_one_letter_code
_entity_poly.pdbx_strand_id
1 'polypeptide(L)'
;MLAHALKTIRDRHGDVDHLVLTHPVLWTDREKAVLAEAAVAVGCPDVSLVTEAEAAGARAVERQSGLDSFAVLDFGASTFDFAALRASGGGAPRTFHQAGRLIGGDDFDAAVLAIARDRAGERERRVLNEIAARDPELLRAEAELVKRALSDSEEAHFAVQGLDIVIDQDDFVDAIEPLVLACTAVAGEAFAALGPRAPGTIVLSGGTARVPALREEVRRLAHTCGTAFVDLTDTAEGSPVVLGALRCARPGAGRLPSASRPFTLVPAGHRAGDGPRDVAGTRGGVLELSEDGRVRVGAGPAGLAGGPLPPVRRVRSALLSGRVVLASDSPAFIVGDVDPQGFFREDVVLGRLAATPARPDGTTAMAFEGSLLAWTQRDGEGVLHDLGTGRWCRLDPGGPVRSLAFCGGSRLVARLPGKVVLLDVATLGTVTVLGLPEEAELAVDPRRPVLYTAHDGELVARREEGGDLEPVWARPLPAGGSLAWTATATEDAVIAFDRHDSVYRAVEVGTGEQIALRDAIAMPRPSALHPSPEPGVVYAHAGGSLHRLHLHGAPA
;
A
#
# COMPACT_ATOMS: atom_id res chain seq x y z
N MET A 1 2.90 8.36 -22.93
CA MET A 1 3.44 7.40 -23.92
C MET A 1 2.35 6.69 -24.72
N LEU A 2 1.41 5.97 -24.08
CA LEU A 2 0.39 5.18 -24.78
C LEU A 2 -0.44 5.98 -25.80
N ALA A 3 -0.91 7.18 -25.42
CA ALA A 3 -1.60 8.09 -26.33
C ALA A 3 -0.76 8.47 -27.57
N HIS A 4 0.56 8.65 -27.40
CA HIS A 4 1.46 8.98 -28.50
C HIS A 4 1.68 7.78 -29.43
N ALA A 5 1.87 6.58 -28.87
CA ALA A 5 1.99 5.35 -29.64
C ALA A 5 0.71 5.08 -30.45
N LEU A 6 -0.46 5.15 -29.81
CA LEU A 6 -1.74 4.94 -30.48
C LEU A 6 -2.01 6.01 -31.54
N LYS A 7 -1.68 7.28 -31.29
CA LYS A 7 -1.77 8.32 -32.33
C LYS A 7 -0.92 7.95 -33.54
N THR A 8 0.34 7.57 -33.32
CA THR A 8 1.25 7.17 -34.41
C THR A 8 0.72 5.97 -35.20
N ILE A 9 0.13 4.99 -34.51
CA ILE A 9 -0.49 3.82 -35.14
C ILE A 9 -1.72 4.23 -35.93
N ARG A 10 -2.63 5.03 -35.35
CA ARG A 10 -3.85 5.51 -36.01
C ARG A 10 -3.55 6.32 -37.26
N ASP A 11 -2.56 7.20 -37.20
CA ASP A 11 -2.12 8.02 -38.32
C ASP A 11 -1.59 7.18 -39.50
N ARG A 12 -1.04 5.97 -39.25
CA ARG A 12 -0.41 5.12 -40.28
C ARG A 12 -1.27 3.93 -40.71
N HIS A 13 -2.07 3.37 -39.82
CA HIS A 13 -2.70 2.06 -39.99
C HIS A 13 -4.22 2.07 -39.71
N GLY A 14 -4.79 3.20 -39.30
CA GLY A 14 -6.21 3.32 -38.95
C GLY A 14 -6.51 2.94 -37.50
N ASP A 15 -7.80 2.87 -37.17
CA ASP A 15 -8.26 2.63 -35.80
C ASP A 15 -7.81 1.27 -35.25
N VAL A 16 -7.60 1.23 -33.93
CA VAL A 16 -7.15 0.05 -33.19
C VAL A 16 -8.34 -0.57 -32.48
N ASP A 17 -8.80 -1.72 -32.97
CA ASP A 17 -9.95 -2.44 -32.42
C ASP A 17 -9.63 -3.14 -31.09
N HIS A 18 -8.43 -3.70 -30.97
CA HIS A 18 -7.99 -4.46 -29.80
C HIS A 18 -6.53 -4.15 -29.48
N LEU A 19 -6.22 -4.00 -28.20
CA LEU A 19 -4.87 -3.71 -27.71
C LEU A 19 -4.38 -4.84 -26.80
N VAL A 20 -3.21 -5.41 -27.10
CA VAL A 20 -2.52 -6.33 -26.18
C VAL A 20 -1.37 -5.57 -25.54
N LEU A 21 -1.34 -5.53 -24.22
CA LEU A 21 -0.27 -4.89 -23.44
C LEU A 21 0.50 -5.95 -22.66
N THR A 22 1.83 -5.88 -22.74
CA THR A 22 2.72 -6.74 -21.98
C THR A 22 3.06 -6.13 -20.63
N HIS A 23 3.37 -6.98 -19.65
CA HIS A 23 3.86 -6.53 -18.34
C HIS A 23 4.88 -7.51 -17.71
N PRO A 24 5.77 -7.05 -16.83
CA PRO A 24 6.68 -7.90 -16.05
C PRO A 24 5.96 -8.94 -15.18
N VAL A 25 6.64 -10.04 -14.83
CA VAL A 25 6.01 -11.12 -14.03
C VAL A 25 5.77 -10.73 -12.58
N LEU A 26 6.53 -9.75 -12.08
CA LEU A 26 6.40 -9.22 -10.72
C LEU A 26 5.23 -8.24 -10.56
N TRP A 27 4.58 -7.81 -11.65
CA TRP A 27 3.48 -6.87 -11.55
C TRP A 27 2.28 -7.44 -10.80
N THR A 28 1.83 -6.66 -9.84
CA THR A 28 0.59 -6.87 -9.08
C THR A 28 -0.63 -6.68 -9.97
N ASP A 29 -1.78 -7.19 -9.54
CA ASP A 29 -3.05 -6.96 -10.27
C ASP A 29 -3.45 -5.47 -10.31
N ARG A 30 -2.88 -4.66 -9.41
CA ARG A 30 -3.02 -3.20 -9.39
C ARG A 30 -2.30 -2.54 -10.55
N GLU A 31 -1.02 -2.84 -10.75
CA GLU A 31 -0.24 -2.25 -11.84
C GLU A 31 -0.84 -2.64 -13.20
N LYS A 32 -1.29 -3.90 -13.31
CA LYS A 32 -2.09 -4.39 -14.44
C LYS A 32 -3.37 -3.60 -14.66
N ALA A 33 -4.17 -3.37 -13.61
CA ALA A 33 -5.40 -2.61 -13.71
C ALA A 33 -5.14 -1.15 -14.14
N VAL A 34 -4.13 -0.49 -13.56
CA VAL A 34 -3.75 0.88 -13.95
C VAL A 34 -3.35 0.96 -15.42
N LEU A 35 -2.60 -0.03 -15.92
CA LEU A 35 -2.21 -0.08 -17.32
C LEU A 35 -3.43 -0.27 -18.24
N ALA A 36 -4.37 -1.14 -17.86
CA ALA A 36 -5.61 -1.34 -18.61
C ALA A 36 -6.49 -0.08 -18.60
N GLU A 37 -6.64 0.60 -17.46
CA GLU A 37 -7.38 1.87 -17.36
C GLU A 37 -6.73 2.96 -18.21
N ALA A 38 -5.40 3.03 -18.24
CA ALA A 38 -4.68 3.95 -19.10
C ALA A 38 -4.99 3.72 -20.58
N ALA A 39 -5.20 2.47 -21.01
CA ALA A 39 -5.65 2.13 -22.36
C ALA A 39 -7.08 2.59 -22.65
N VAL A 40 -8.00 2.38 -21.71
CA VAL A 40 -9.39 2.86 -21.82
C VAL A 40 -9.41 4.39 -21.95
N ALA A 41 -8.63 5.09 -21.11
CA ALA A 41 -8.57 6.55 -21.07
C ALA A 41 -8.08 7.18 -22.38
N VAL A 42 -7.33 6.45 -23.21
CA VAL A 42 -6.83 6.91 -24.53
C VAL A 42 -7.66 6.37 -25.71
N GLY A 43 -8.84 5.82 -25.41
CA GLY A 43 -9.84 5.41 -26.40
C GLY A 43 -9.68 3.98 -26.92
N CYS A 44 -9.09 3.07 -26.13
CA CYS A 44 -9.01 1.64 -26.46
C CYS A 44 -9.67 0.82 -25.33
N PRO A 45 -10.99 0.58 -25.40
CA PRO A 45 -11.72 -0.11 -24.34
C PRO A 45 -11.52 -1.63 -24.32
N ASP A 46 -11.16 -2.23 -25.46
CA ASP A 46 -10.89 -3.67 -25.56
C ASP A 46 -9.38 -3.93 -25.44
N VAL A 47 -8.96 -4.36 -24.24
CA VAL A 47 -7.55 -4.59 -23.90
C VAL A 47 -7.35 -5.96 -23.27
N SER A 48 -6.30 -6.66 -23.68
CA SER A 48 -5.80 -7.87 -23.03
C SER A 48 -4.41 -7.63 -22.45
N LEU A 49 -4.15 -8.24 -21.30
CA LEU A 49 -2.84 -8.22 -20.67
C LEU A 49 -2.18 -9.60 -20.82
N VAL A 50 -0.88 -9.59 -21.06
CA VAL A 50 -0.05 -10.80 -21.12
C VAL A 50 1.28 -10.52 -20.42
N THR A 51 1.85 -11.50 -19.73
CA THR A 51 3.20 -11.30 -19.17
C THR A 51 4.23 -11.25 -20.30
N GLU A 52 5.32 -10.50 -20.11
CA GLU A 52 6.43 -10.45 -21.08
C GLU A 52 7.00 -11.85 -21.33
N ALA A 53 7.14 -12.65 -20.27
CA ALA A 53 7.59 -14.03 -20.35
C ALA A 53 6.63 -14.95 -21.14
N GLU A 54 5.31 -14.85 -20.96
CA GLU A 54 4.34 -15.62 -21.78
C GLU A 54 4.38 -15.20 -23.24
N ALA A 55 4.53 -13.90 -23.51
CA ALA A 55 4.67 -13.39 -24.86
C ALA A 55 5.94 -13.92 -25.53
N ALA A 56 7.11 -13.79 -24.89
CA ALA A 56 8.36 -14.37 -25.36
C ALA A 56 8.25 -15.90 -25.52
N GLY A 57 7.54 -16.59 -24.63
CA GLY A 57 7.28 -18.02 -24.74
C GLY A 57 6.42 -18.39 -25.95
N ALA A 58 5.41 -17.59 -26.28
CA ALA A 58 4.57 -17.81 -27.46
C ALA A 58 5.40 -17.71 -28.75
N ARG A 59 6.39 -16.82 -28.75
CA ARG A 59 7.37 -16.69 -29.82
C ARG A 59 8.34 -17.87 -29.89
N ALA A 60 8.75 -18.42 -28.74
CA ALA A 60 9.59 -19.62 -28.69
C ALA A 60 8.88 -20.82 -29.33
N VAL A 61 7.62 -21.07 -28.93
CA VAL A 61 6.79 -22.16 -29.47
C VAL A 61 6.57 -22.04 -30.98
N GLU A 62 6.45 -20.81 -31.49
CA GLU A 62 6.37 -20.57 -32.93
C GLU A 62 7.64 -20.98 -33.66
N ARG A 63 8.81 -20.67 -33.11
CA ARG A 63 10.10 -20.93 -33.75
C ARG A 63 10.56 -22.36 -33.61
N GLN A 64 10.12 -23.06 -32.58
CA GLN A 64 10.51 -24.43 -32.30
C GLN A 64 9.29 -25.28 -31.92
N SER A 65 8.89 -26.11 -32.88
CA SER A 65 7.84 -27.10 -32.70
C SER A 65 8.22 -28.12 -31.61
N GLY A 66 7.27 -28.49 -30.77
CA GLY A 66 7.46 -29.51 -29.71
C GLY A 66 7.99 -28.96 -28.38
N LEU A 67 8.05 -27.63 -28.22
CA LEU A 67 8.30 -26.99 -26.92
C LEU A 67 7.07 -27.14 -26.01
N ASP A 68 7.02 -28.23 -25.24
CA ASP A 68 5.89 -28.52 -24.35
C ASP A 68 6.05 -27.88 -22.96
N SER A 69 7.25 -27.94 -22.37
CA SER A 69 7.55 -27.39 -21.04
C SER A 69 8.93 -26.73 -21.04
N PHE A 70 8.97 -25.41 -20.85
CA PHE A 70 10.19 -24.59 -20.97
C PHE A 70 10.18 -23.44 -19.97
N ALA A 71 11.35 -22.92 -19.61
CA ALA A 71 11.52 -21.71 -18.82
C ALA A 71 11.89 -20.55 -19.74
N VAL A 72 11.27 -19.39 -19.56
CA VAL A 72 11.67 -18.13 -20.20
C VAL A 72 12.42 -17.31 -19.17
N LEU A 73 13.61 -16.83 -19.55
CA LEU A 73 14.39 -15.84 -18.84
C LEU A 73 14.44 -14.59 -19.71
N ASP A 74 13.71 -13.55 -19.32
CA ASP A 74 13.63 -12.28 -20.05
C ASP A 74 14.38 -11.20 -19.28
N PHE A 75 15.43 -10.64 -19.90
CA PHE A 75 16.24 -9.56 -19.33
C PHE A 75 15.89 -8.24 -20.02
N GLY A 76 14.91 -7.54 -19.44
CA GLY A 76 14.38 -6.27 -19.92
C GLY A 76 15.23 -5.06 -19.55
N ALA A 77 14.64 -3.87 -19.73
CA ALA A 77 15.28 -2.60 -19.39
C ALA A 77 15.34 -2.36 -17.87
N SER A 78 14.30 -2.71 -17.12
CA SER A 78 14.24 -2.45 -15.67
C SER A 78 13.99 -3.70 -14.84
N THR A 79 13.75 -4.84 -15.48
CA THR A 79 13.37 -6.09 -14.80
C THR A 79 14.04 -7.31 -15.43
N PHE A 80 14.22 -8.32 -14.58
CA PHE A 80 14.51 -9.69 -14.97
C PHE A 80 13.30 -10.54 -14.60
N ASP A 81 12.73 -11.21 -15.59
CA ASP A 81 11.55 -12.05 -15.44
C ASP A 81 11.90 -13.52 -15.73
N PHE A 82 11.57 -14.40 -14.78
CA PHE A 82 11.60 -15.85 -14.92
C PHE A 82 10.17 -16.39 -14.96
N ALA A 83 9.84 -17.22 -15.95
CA ALA A 83 8.60 -17.98 -15.96
C ALA A 83 8.80 -19.40 -16.48
N ALA A 84 8.31 -20.39 -15.74
CA ALA A 84 8.15 -21.75 -16.22
C ALA A 84 6.77 -21.89 -16.88
N LEU A 85 6.79 -22.28 -18.16
CA LEU A 85 5.66 -22.28 -19.06
C LEU A 85 5.35 -23.68 -19.57
N ARG A 86 4.07 -23.94 -19.85
CA ARG A 86 3.61 -25.14 -20.56
C ARG A 86 2.75 -24.77 -21.76
N ALA A 87 3.03 -25.34 -22.92
CA ALA A 87 2.26 -25.16 -24.15
C ALA A 87 1.57 -26.47 -24.54
N SER A 88 0.38 -26.73 -23.98
CA SER A 88 -0.37 -27.96 -24.30
C SER A 88 -1.17 -27.81 -25.60
N GLY A 89 -1.07 -28.80 -26.49
CA GLY A 89 -1.97 -28.96 -27.64
C GLY A 89 -1.92 -27.82 -28.66
N GLY A 90 -0.76 -27.16 -28.81
CA GLY A 90 -0.58 -26.04 -29.75
C GLY A 90 -1.24 -24.73 -29.30
N GLY A 91 -1.74 -24.65 -28.06
CA GLY A 91 -2.26 -23.41 -27.48
C GLY A 91 -1.16 -22.43 -27.03
N ALA A 92 -1.57 -21.20 -26.70
CA ALA A 92 -0.68 -20.22 -26.08
C ALA A 92 -0.08 -20.79 -24.78
N PRO A 93 1.23 -20.58 -24.53
CA PRO A 93 1.87 -21.07 -23.32
C PRO A 93 1.24 -20.43 -22.08
N ARG A 94 1.19 -21.20 -21.00
CA ARG A 94 0.69 -20.74 -19.70
C ARG A 94 1.74 -20.88 -18.63
N THR A 95 1.87 -19.86 -17.81
CA THR A 95 2.73 -19.86 -16.62
C THR A 95 2.21 -20.79 -15.55
N PHE A 96 3.09 -21.64 -15.00
CA PHE A 96 2.82 -22.45 -13.82
C PHE A 96 3.77 -22.15 -12.65
N HIS A 97 4.82 -21.37 -12.89
CA HIS A 97 5.71 -20.83 -11.87
C HIS A 97 6.37 -19.55 -12.41
N GLN A 98 6.56 -18.54 -11.58
CA GLN A 98 7.21 -17.29 -11.95
C GLN A 98 8.01 -16.71 -10.80
N ALA A 99 9.08 -16.01 -11.13
CA ALA A 99 9.95 -15.29 -10.20
C ALA A 99 10.63 -14.14 -10.95
N GLY A 100 11.25 -13.18 -10.26
CA GLY A 100 11.93 -12.10 -10.94
C GLY A 100 12.73 -11.20 -10.01
N ARG A 101 13.38 -10.20 -10.61
CA ARG A 101 14.09 -9.12 -9.92
C ARG A 101 13.80 -7.79 -10.58
N LEU A 102 13.81 -6.72 -9.79
CA LEU A 102 13.88 -5.34 -10.27
C LEU A 102 15.35 -4.99 -10.61
N ILE A 103 15.93 -5.78 -11.52
CA ILE A 103 17.28 -5.60 -12.05
C ILE A 103 17.15 -5.69 -13.57
N GLY A 104 17.62 -4.69 -14.30
CA GLY A 104 17.56 -4.68 -15.76
C GLY A 104 18.71 -3.91 -16.41
N GLY A 105 18.56 -3.60 -17.70
CA GLY A 105 19.48 -2.77 -18.45
C GLY A 105 19.79 -1.40 -17.83
N ASP A 106 18.87 -0.81 -17.06
CA ASP A 106 19.07 0.47 -16.37
C ASP A 106 20.16 0.37 -15.28
N ASP A 107 20.25 -0.78 -14.59
CA ASP A 107 21.31 -1.04 -13.62
C ASP A 107 22.67 -1.24 -14.29
N PHE A 108 22.66 -1.80 -15.50
CA PHE A 108 23.87 -1.97 -16.32
C PHE A 108 24.35 -0.61 -16.83
N ASP A 109 23.43 0.28 -17.20
CA ASP A 109 23.74 1.67 -17.55
C ASP A 109 24.31 2.43 -16.35
N ALA A 110 23.77 2.20 -15.15
CA ALA A 110 24.33 2.76 -13.92
C ALA A 110 25.76 2.26 -13.65
N ALA A 111 26.06 0.99 -13.95
CA ALA A 111 27.41 0.43 -13.84
C ALA A 111 28.38 1.11 -14.81
N VAL A 112 27.99 1.31 -16.08
CA VAL A 112 28.78 2.07 -17.06
C VAL A 112 29.06 3.49 -16.57
N LEU A 113 28.05 4.18 -16.04
CA LEU A 113 28.22 5.54 -15.49
C LEU A 113 29.14 5.56 -14.26
N ALA A 114 29.13 4.51 -13.43
CA ALA A 114 30.04 4.38 -12.30
C ALA A 114 31.50 4.25 -12.77
N ILE A 115 31.76 3.38 -13.75
CA ILE A 115 33.08 3.22 -14.36
C ILE A 115 33.56 4.56 -14.96
N ALA A 116 32.68 5.26 -15.69
CA ALA A 116 33.01 6.57 -16.25
C ALA A 116 33.45 7.57 -15.15
N ARG A 117 32.76 7.60 -14.00
CA ARG A 117 33.10 8.48 -12.87
C ARG A 117 34.40 8.10 -12.20
N ASP A 118 34.71 6.81 -12.12
CA ASP A 118 35.94 6.31 -11.50
C ASP A 118 37.15 6.57 -12.38
N ARG A 119 37.01 6.42 -13.70
CA ARG A 119 38.05 6.75 -14.70
C ARG A 119 38.23 8.28 -14.89
N ALA A 120 37.20 9.09 -14.60
CA ALA A 120 37.25 10.53 -14.74
C ALA A 120 38.25 11.22 -13.79
N GLY A 121 39.10 12.09 -14.33
CA GLY A 121 39.91 13.02 -13.56
C GLY A 121 39.06 14.08 -12.82
N GLU A 122 39.68 14.88 -11.95
CA GLU A 122 38.97 15.83 -11.08
C GLU A 122 38.11 16.86 -11.86
N ARG A 123 38.61 17.30 -13.02
CA ARG A 123 37.88 18.24 -13.89
C ARG A 123 36.68 17.57 -14.57
N GLU A 124 36.88 16.38 -15.12
CA GLU A 124 35.82 15.61 -15.81
C GLU A 124 34.71 15.23 -14.84
N ARG A 125 35.08 14.84 -13.62
CA ARG A 125 34.13 14.52 -12.54
C ARG A 125 33.27 15.71 -12.15
N ARG A 126 33.84 16.93 -12.12
CA ARG A 126 33.05 18.16 -11.92
C ARG A 126 32.02 18.33 -13.02
N VAL A 127 32.41 18.13 -14.28
CA VAL A 127 31.48 18.23 -15.42
C VAL A 127 30.39 17.14 -15.34
N LEU A 128 30.75 15.88 -15.05
CA LEU A 128 29.77 14.81 -14.85
C LEU A 128 28.76 15.15 -13.75
N ASN A 129 29.22 15.73 -12.64
CA ASN A 129 28.35 16.15 -11.54
C ASN A 129 27.44 17.33 -11.92
N GLU A 130 27.96 18.29 -12.68
CA GLU A 130 27.17 19.41 -13.21
C GLU A 130 26.08 18.94 -14.19
N ILE A 131 26.41 17.99 -15.07
CA ILE A 131 25.43 17.37 -15.97
C ILE A 131 24.40 16.59 -15.17
N ALA A 132 24.83 15.72 -14.23
CA ALA A 132 23.92 14.93 -13.40
C ALA A 132 22.90 15.80 -12.62
N ALA A 133 23.30 17.00 -12.19
CA ALA A 133 22.44 17.93 -11.48
C ALA A 133 21.45 18.67 -12.40
N ARG A 134 21.78 18.84 -13.69
CA ARG A 134 20.97 19.60 -14.66
C ARG A 134 20.11 18.72 -15.54
N ASP A 135 20.70 17.63 -16.03
CA ASP A 135 20.12 16.70 -17.00
C ASP A 135 20.67 15.27 -16.77
N PRO A 136 20.15 14.55 -15.77
CA PRO A 136 20.58 13.18 -15.49
C PRO A 136 20.19 12.20 -16.61
N GLU A 137 19.18 12.50 -17.43
CA GLU A 137 18.75 11.63 -18.53
C GLU A 137 19.78 11.61 -19.66
N LEU A 138 20.49 12.72 -19.89
CA LEU A 138 21.59 12.75 -20.85
C LEU A 138 22.71 11.75 -20.49
N LEU A 139 23.03 11.62 -19.20
CA LEU A 139 24.04 10.65 -18.75
C LEU A 139 23.55 9.21 -18.87
N ARG A 140 22.27 8.95 -18.59
CA ARG A 140 21.67 7.62 -18.75
C ARG A 140 21.63 7.20 -20.21
N ALA A 141 21.23 8.11 -21.11
CA ALA A 141 21.20 7.86 -22.53
C ALA A 141 22.60 7.54 -23.09
N GLU A 142 23.62 8.29 -22.66
CA GLU A 142 25.00 8.01 -23.06
C GLU A 142 25.50 6.67 -22.51
N ALA A 143 25.20 6.36 -21.25
CA ALA A 143 25.53 5.06 -20.65
C ALA A 143 24.89 3.89 -21.40
N GLU A 144 23.63 4.04 -21.84
CA GLU A 144 22.94 3.03 -22.63
C GLU A 144 23.60 2.81 -24.00
N LEU A 145 24.04 3.88 -24.66
CA LEU A 145 24.77 3.78 -25.93
C LEU A 145 26.09 3.05 -25.75
N VAL A 146 26.84 3.38 -24.71
CA VAL A 146 28.12 2.74 -24.38
C VAL A 146 27.91 1.25 -24.04
N LYS A 147 26.95 0.91 -23.18
CA LYS A 147 26.58 -0.49 -22.86
C LYS A 147 26.32 -1.30 -24.14
N ARG A 148 25.53 -0.74 -25.06
CA ARG A 148 25.22 -1.39 -26.34
C ARG A 148 26.47 -1.57 -27.19
N ALA A 149 27.35 -0.56 -27.28
CA ALA A 149 28.61 -0.66 -28.02
C ALA A 149 29.55 -1.73 -27.44
N LEU A 150 29.66 -1.81 -26.10
CA LEU A 150 30.45 -2.83 -25.39
C LEU A 150 29.90 -4.25 -25.56
N SER A 151 28.71 -4.44 -26.13
CA SER A 151 28.22 -5.78 -26.49
C SER A 151 28.90 -6.33 -27.74
N ASP A 152 29.46 -5.46 -28.60
CA ASP A 152 30.06 -5.83 -29.88
C ASP A 152 31.54 -5.37 -30.02
N SER A 153 32.07 -4.64 -29.05
CA SER A 153 33.42 -4.05 -29.08
C SER A 153 34.15 -4.21 -27.74
N GLU A 154 35.47 -4.31 -27.78
CA GLU A 154 36.34 -4.43 -26.60
C GLU A 154 36.44 -3.11 -25.81
N GLU A 155 36.16 -1.97 -26.45
CA GLU A 155 36.18 -0.64 -25.84
C GLU A 155 35.06 0.23 -26.41
N ALA A 156 34.59 1.21 -25.63
CA ALA A 156 33.62 2.22 -26.05
C ALA A 156 33.85 3.57 -25.37
N HIS A 157 33.43 4.64 -26.03
CA HIS A 157 33.61 6.02 -25.55
C HIS A 157 32.34 6.55 -24.90
N PHE A 158 32.43 6.94 -23.64
CA PHE A 158 31.39 7.70 -22.94
C PHE A 158 31.59 9.19 -23.24
N ALA A 159 30.84 9.70 -24.23
CA ALA A 159 31.07 11.00 -24.84
C ALA A 159 29.91 11.98 -24.62
N VAL A 160 30.00 12.81 -23.57
CA VAL A 160 28.92 13.75 -23.21
C VAL A 160 29.45 15.17 -22.95
N GLN A 161 28.86 16.16 -23.64
CA GLN A 161 29.19 17.59 -23.50
C GLN A 161 30.71 17.92 -23.49
N GLY A 162 31.46 17.27 -24.38
CA GLY A 162 32.91 17.47 -24.52
C GLY A 162 33.77 16.67 -23.54
N LEU A 163 33.15 15.83 -22.70
CA LEU A 163 33.82 14.71 -22.06
C LEU A 163 33.98 13.57 -23.06
N ASP A 164 35.06 12.82 -22.92
CA ASP A 164 35.33 11.60 -23.67
C ASP A 164 36.12 10.66 -22.74
N ILE A 165 35.46 9.63 -22.25
CA ILE A 165 36.03 8.66 -21.29
C ILE A 165 35.94 7.28 -21.92
N VAL A 166 37.08 6.64 -22.14
CA VAL A 166 37.14 5.27 -22.66
C VAL A 166 36.76 4.28 -21.55
N ILE A 167 35.88 3.34 -21.88
CA ILE A 167 35.45 2.25 -21.01
C ILE A 167 35.78 0.94 -21.73
N ASP A 168 36.43 0.03 -21.00
CA ASP A 168 36.83 -1.27 -21.52
C ASP A 168 35.73 -2.29 -21.22
N GLN A 169 35.58 -3.27 -22.10
CA GLN A 169 34.58 -4.33 -21.96
C GLN A 169 34.81 -5.15 -20.69
N ASP A 170 36.07 -5.45 -20.34
CA ASP A 170 36.42 -6.23 -19.16
C ASP A 170 35.96 -5.54 -17.87
N ASP A 171 36.22 -4.24 -17.72
CA ASP A 171 35.74 -3.43 -16.58
C ASP A 171 34.20 -3.44 -16.49
N PHE A 172 33.52 -3.36 -17.63
CA PHE A 172 32.07 -3.44 -17.67
C PHE A 172 31.56 -4.81 -17.24
N VAL A 173 32.17 -5.89 -17.73
CA VAL A 173 31.82 -7.28 -17.37
C VAL A 173 31.99 -7.49 -15.86
N ASP A 174 33.11 -7.05 -15.29
CA ASP A 174 33.36 -7.12 -13.85
C ASP A 174 32.30 -6.34 -13.05
N ALA A 175 31.91 -5.15 -13.51
CA ALA A 175 30.94 -4.32 -12.81
C ALA A 175 29.51 -4.89 -12.83
N ILE A 176 29.13 -5.63 -13.88
CA ILE A 176 27.78 -6.23 -13.99
C ILE A 176 27.70 -7.65 -13.43
N GLU A 177 28.82 -8.31 -13.13
CA GLU A 177 28.85 -9.69 -12.62
C GLU A 177 27.87 -9.89 -11.43
N PRO A 178 27.83 -9.02 -10.40
CA PRO A 178 26.90 -9.20 -9.29
C PRO A 178 25.42 -9.13 -9.70
N LEU A 179 25.11 -8.31 -10.71
CA LEU A 179 23.75 -8.16 -11.24
C LEU A 179 23.32 -9.40 -12.01
N VAL A 180 24.20 -9.92 -12.86
CA VAL A 180 23.97 -11.16 -13.63
C VAL A 180 23.78 -12.34 -12.68
N LEU A 181 24.66 -12.50 -11.69
CA LEU A 181 24.58 -13.56 -10.69
C LEU A 181 23.30 -13.46 -9.85
N ALA A 182 22.86 -12.27 -9.47
CA ALA A 182 21.61 -12.09 -8.73
C ALA A 182 20.38 -12.55 -9.52
N CYS A 183 20.36 -12.35 -10.83
CA CYS A 183 19.29 -12.80 -11.71
C CYS A 183 19.36 -14.32 -11.97
N THR A 184 20.52 -14.87 -12.29
CA THR A 184 20.67 -16.30 -12.54
C THR A 184 20.48 -17.15 -11.28
N ALA A 185 20.80 -16.62 -10.09
CA ALA A 185 20.48 -17.25 -8.82
C ALA A 185 18.97 -17.45 -8.63
N VAL A 186 18.14 -16.45 -8.96
CA VAL A 186 16.67 -16.58 -8.89
C VAL A 186 16.17 -17.67 -9.83
N ALA A 187 16.71 -17.75 -11.05
CA ALA A 187 16.37 -18.83 -11.96
C ALA A 187 16.80 -20.20 -11.38
N GLY A 188 18.04 -20.31 -10.87
CA GLY A 188 18.54 -21.54 -10.25
C GLY A 188 17.70 -22.00 -9.05
N GLU A 189 17.29 -21.08 -8.18
CA GLU A 189 16.37 -21.33 -7.06
C GLU A 189 15.00 -21.81 -7.55
N ALA A 190 14.45 -21.21 -8.60
CA ALA A 190 13.19 -21.63 -9.19
C ALA A 190 13.29 -23.05 -9.79
N PHE A 191 14.39 -23.36 -10.49
CA PHE A 191 14.68 -24.71 -10.99
C PHE A 191 14.75 -25.73 -9.85
N ALA A 192 15.46 -25.40 -8.76
CA ALA A 192 15.55 -26.25 -7.57
C ALA A 192 14.18 -26.48 -6.91
N ALA A 193 13.38 -25.42 -6.76
CA ALA A 193 12.04 -25.48 -6.18
C ALA A 193 11.06 -26.33 -7.01
N LEU A 194 11.21 -26.32 -8.33
CA LEU A 194 10.38 -27.12 -9.24
C LEU A 194 10.77 -28.61 -9.24
N GLY A 195 12.04 -28.94 -8.95
CA GLY A 195 12.52 -30.32 -8.85
C GLY A 195 12.17 -31.15 -10.09
N PRO A 196 11.50 -32.31 -9.97
CA PRO A 196 11.11 -33.13 -11.13
C PRO A 196 10.17 -32.44 -12.13
N ARG A 197 9.56 -31.30 -11.78
CA ARG A 197 8.71 -30.49 -12.66
C ARG A 197 9.47 -29.39 -13.38
N ALA A 198 10.78 -29.27 -13.14
CA ALA A 198 11.63 -28.30 -13.81
C ALA A 198 11.56 -28.47 -15.34
N PRO A 199 11.48 -27.37 -16.11
CA PRO A 199 11.43 -27.47 -17.56
C PRO A 199 12.72 -28.02 -18.18
N GLY A 200 12.62 -28.76 -19.28
CA GLY A 200 13.78 -29.32 -19.99
C GLY A 200 14.47 -28.35 -20.95
N THR A 201 14.01 -27.11 -21.03
CA THR A 201 14.54 -26.09 -21.95
C THR A 201 14.48 -24.71 -21.32
N ILE A 202 15.56 -23.95 -21.45
CA ILE A 202 15.64 -22.52 -21.15
C ILE A 202 15.58 -21.73 -22.46
N VAL A 203 14.72 -20.71 -22.48
CA VAL A 203 14.55 -19.75 -23.56
C VAL A 203 15.03 -18.38 -23.06
N LEU A 204 16.04 -17.81 -23.70
CA LEU A 204 16.55 -16.47 -23.38
C LEU A 204 15.85 -15.41 -24.24
N SER A 205 15.39 -14.34 -23.60
CA SER A 205 14.80 -13.16 -24.22
C SER A 205 15.32 -11.86 -23.59
N GLY A 206 14.93 -10.73 -24.19
CA GLY A 206 15.21 -9.40 -23.65
C GLY A 206 16.36 -8.67 -24.33
N GLY A 207 16.32 -7.34 -24.27
CA GLY A 207 17.35 -6.48 -24.88
C GLY A 207 18.69 -6.57 -24.16
N THR A 208 18.65 -6.64 -22.83
CA THR A 208 19.86 -6.70 -21.98
C THR A 208 20.56 -8.04 -22.11
N ALA A 209 19.83 -9.11 -22.48
CA ALA A 209 20.39 -10.43 -22.76
C ALA A 209 21.34 -10.49 -23.98
N ARG A 210 21.47 -9.40 -24.75
CA ARG A 210 22.47 -9.26 -25.81
C ARG A 210 23.89 -9.06 -25.28
N VAL A 211 24.05 -8.68 -24.01
CA VAL A 211 25.37 -8.57 -23.37
C VAL A 211 26.03 -9.95 -23.34
N PRO A 212 27.22 -10.15 -23.96
CA PRO A 212 27.82 -11.48 -24.10
C PRO A 212 28.05 -12.22 -22.79
N ALA A 213 28.54 -11.54 -21.74
CA ALA A 213 28.79 -12.14 -20.44
C ALA A 213 27.50 -12.68 -19.77
N LEU A 214 26.39 -11.94 -19.88
CA LEU A 214 25.08 -12.37 -19.37
C LEU A 214 24.60 -13.61 -20.13
N ARG A 215 24.67 -13.57 -21.47
CA ARG A 215 24.25 -14.69 -22.31
C ARG A 215 25.04 -15.97 -21.98
N GLU A 216 26.34 -15.83 -21.77
CA GLU A 216 27.20 -16.96 -21.40
C GLU A 216 26.86 -17.51 -20.01
N GLU A 217 26.52 -16.64 -19.05
CA GLU A 217 26.05 -17.14 -17.75
C GLU A 217 24.73 -17.91 -17.82
N VAL A 218 23.78 -17.45 -18.65
CA VAL A 218 22.54 -18.19 -18.83
C VAL A 218 22.80 -19.55 -19.50
N ARG A 219 23.78 -19.64 -20.41
CA ARG A 219 24.20 -20.94 -20.97
C ARG A 219 24.83 -21.85 -19.93
N ARG A 220 25.67 -21.32 -19.03
CA ARG A 220 26.22 -22.07 -17.89
C ARG A 220 25.12 -22.57 -16.96
N LEU A 221 24.12 -21.75 -16.65
CA LEU A 221 22.93 -22.16 -15.90
C LEU A 221 22.20 -23.30 -16.62
N ALA A 222 21.94 -23.16 -17.93
CA ALA A 222 21.25 -24.19 -18.72
C ALA A 222 21.99 -25.54 -18.68
N HIS A 223 23.32 -25.51 -18.80
CA HIS A 223 24.19 -26.68 -18.67
C HIS A 223 24.10 -27.30 -17.26
N THR A 224 24.18 -26.48 -16.21
CA THR A 224 24.10 -26.91 -14.81
C THR A 224 22.76 -27.57 -14.49
N CYS A 225 21.67 -27.03 -15.04
CA CYS A 225 20.33 -27.59 -14.89
C CYS A 225 20.04 -28.79 -15.81
N GLY A 226 20.96 -29.16 -16.71
CA GLY A 226 20.75 -30.26 -17.66
C GLY A 226 19.65 -29.98 -18.69
N THR A 227 19.49 -28.71 -19.09
CA THR A 227 18.42 -28.25 -19.98
C THR A 227 18.95 -27.87 -21.36
N ALA A 228 18.11 -27.98 -22.39
CA ALA A 228 18.39 -27.39 -23.69
C ALA A 228 18.34 -25.85 -23.60
N PHE A 229 19.04 -25.15 -24.50
CA PHE A 229 19.10 -23.69 -24.54
C PHE A 229 18.63 -23.16 -25.88
N VAL A 230 17.72 -22.18 -25.84
CA VAL A 230 17.15 -21.50 -27.02
C VAL A 230 17.36 -20.00 -26.84
N ASP A 231 17.99 -19.36 -27.81
CA ASP A 231 18.27 -17.92 -27.77
C ASP A 231 17.34 -17.17 -28.73
N LEU A 232 16.47 -16.31 -28.21
CA LEU A 232 15.59 -15.45 -29.02
C LEU A 232 16.19 -14.06 -29.28
N THR A 233 17.38 -13.77 -28.75
CA THR A 233 18.01 -12.45 -28.90
C THR A 233 18.72 -12.30 -30.25
N ASP A 234 19.12 -13.40 -30.90
CA ASP A 234 19.87 -13.39 -32.16
C ASP A 234 19.01 -13.12 -33.43
N THR A 235 17.89 -12.40 -33.29
CA THR A 235 16.90 -12.26 -34.36
C THR A 235 16.80 -10.82 -34.85
N ALA A 236 16.85 -10.63 -36.17
CA ALA A 236 16.66 -9.34 -36.84
C ALA A 236 15.18 -8.91 -36.95
N GLU A 237 14.26 -9.78 -36.51
CA GLU A 237 12.81 -9.67 -36.77
C GLU A 237 12.07 -8.77 -35.77
N GLY A 238 12.78 -8.19 -34.79
CA GLY A 238 12.22 -7.30 -33.76
C GLY A 238 12.14 -7.97 -32.38
N SER A 239 11.44 -7.33 -31.44
CA SER A 239 11.33 -7.82 -30.06
C SER A 239 10.51 -9.13 -30.00
N PRO A 240 11.07 -10.23 -29.44
CA PRO A 240 10.33 -11.49 -29.27
C PRO A 240 9.04 -11.34 -28.46
N VAL A 241 9.07 -10.46 -27.44
CA VAL A 241 7.91 -10.12 -26.61
C VAL A 241 6.81 -9.50 -27.46
N VAL A 242 7.11 -8.50 -28.29
CA VAL A 242 6.10 -7.82 -29.14
C VAL A 242 5.50 -8.80 -30.15
N LEU A 243 6.32 -9.59 -30.84
CA LEU A 243 5.85 -10.56 -31.82
C LEU A 243 5.02 -11.67 -31.18
N GLY A 244 5.42 -12.12 -29.98
CA GLY A 244 4.71 -13.14 -29.23
C GLY A 244 3.39 -12.66 -28.64
N ALA A 245 3.31 -11.41 -28.18
CA ALA A 245 2.10 -10.80 -27.64
C ALA A 245 0.94 -10.83 -28.64
N LEU A 246 1.22 -10.61 -29.93
CA LEU A 246 0.24 -10.71 -31.02
C LEU A 246 -0.36 -12.12 -31.15
N ARG A 247 0.40 -13.17 -30.78
CA ARG A 247 -0.09 -14.56 -30.80
C ARG A 247 -0.89 -14.92 -29.55
N CYS A 248 -0.66 -14.20 -28.46
CA CYS A 248 -1.45 -14.28 -27.24
C CYS A 248 -2.77 -13.49 -27.34
N ALA A 249 -2.92 -12.63 -28.36
CA ALA A 249 -4.12 -11.85 -28.60
C ALA A 249 -5.35 -12.76 -28.76
N ARG A 250 -6.35 -12.56 -27.90
CA ARG A 250 -7.64 -13.25 -27.99
C ARG A 250 -8.76 -12.21 -27.84
N PRO A 251 -9.41 -11.80 -28.95
CA PRO A 251 -10.57 -10.92 -28.89
C PRO A 251 -11.63 -11.51 -27.95
N GLY A 252 -12.08 -10.72 -26.96
CA GLY A 252 -13.12 -11.12 -26.01
C GLY A 252 -12.72 -12.13 -24.91
N ALA A 253 -11.43 -12.47 -24.75
CA ALA A 253 -10.99 -13.43 -23.71
C ALA A 253 -10.39 -12.79 -22.45
N GLY A 254 -10.11 -11.48 -22.47
CA GLY A 254 -9.64 -10.76 -21.29
C GLY A 254 -10.81 -10.32 -20.43
N ARG A 255 -11.22 -11.13 -19.44
CA ARG A 255 -11.89 -10.55 -18.28
C ARG A 255 -10.82 -9.69 -17.63
N LEU A 256 -10.90 -8.36 -17.81
CA LEU A 256 -10.06 -7.42 -17.09
C LEU A 256 -9.99 -7.88 -15.63
N PRO A 257 -8.80 -7.91 -14.98
CA PRO A 257 -8.77 -8.08 -13.53
C PRO A 257 -9.81 -7.11 -12.97
N SER A 258 -10.74 -7.62 -12.16
CA SER A 258 -11.80 -6.78 -11.60
C SER A 258 -11.11 -5.57 -11.00
N ALA A 259 -11.42 -4.38 -11.53
CA ALA A 259 -10.78 -3.14 -11.11
C ALA A 259 -10.76 -3.13 -9.58
N SER A 260 -9.57 -3.21 -8.98
CA SER A 260 -9.45 -2.93 -7.56
C SER A 260 -9.83 -1.46 -7.44
N ARG A 261 -11.01 -1.19 -6.86
CA ARG A 261 -11.61 0.15 -6.87
C ARG A 261 -10.56 1.15 -6.37
N PRO A 262 -10.21 2.21 -7.11
CA PRO A 262 -9.18 3.12 -6.65
C PRO A 262 -9.68 3.87 -5.42
N PHE A 263 -8.83 4.00 -4.40
CA PHE A 263 -9.08 5.01 -3.37
C PHE A 263 -8.78 6.40 -3.96
N THR A 264 -9.63 7.38 -3.65
CA THR A 264 -9.29 8.79 -3.85
C THR A 264 -8.63 9.32 -2.58
N LEU A 265 -7.42 9.85 -2.73
CA LEU A 265 -6.70 10.55 -1.68
C LEU A 265 -6.94 12.04 -1.84
N VAL A 266 -7.56 12.66 -0.84
CA VAL A 266 -7.65 14.12 -0.76
C VAL A 266 -6.77 14.56 0.42
N PRO A 267 -5.68 15.30 0.18
CA PRO A 267 -4.88 15.87 1.26
C PRO A 267 -5.76 16.80 2.11
N ALA A 268 -6.10 16.39 3.32
CA ALA A 268 -6.62 17.29 4.33
C ALA A 268 -5.41 17.88 5.06
N GLY A 269 -4.97 19.08 4.67
CA GLY A 269 -3.77 19.73 5.21
C GLY A 269 -3.91 20.18 6.67
N HIS A 270 -4.19 19.27 7.61
CA HIS A 270 -4.27 19.57 9.03
C HIS A 270 -2.96 19.18 9.72
N ARG A 271 -2.09 20.16 9.98
CA ARG A 271 -0.98 20.01 10.93
C ARG A 271 -1.54 20.05 12.35
N ALA A 272 -1.35 18.98 13.12
CA ALA A 272 -1.58 19.04 14.55
C ALA A 272 -0.46 19.89 15.20
N GLY A 273 -0.81 20.96 15.94
CA GLY A 273 0.08 21.49 16.99
C GLY A 273 0.44 22.98 17.05
N ASP A 274 0.37 23.80 16.00
CA ASP A 274 1.02 25.13 16.06
C ASP A 274 0.08 26.34 16.29
N GLY A 275 -0.02 26.75 17.57
CA GLY A 275 -0.19 28.16 17.99
C GLY A 275 -1.12 28.40 19.21
N PRO A 276 -0.93 29.50 19.96
CA PRO A 276 -1.42 29.70 21.31
C PRO A 276 -2.78 30.41 21.35
N ARG A 277 -3.78 29.80 22.01
CA ARG A 277 -4.98 30.45 22.59
C ARG A 277 -5.76 29.35 23.30
N ASP A 278 -5.94 29.51 24.60
CA ASP A 278 -6.37 28.47 25.54
C ASP A 278 -7.69 28.92 26.21
N VAL A 279 -8.77 28.12 26.12
CA VAL A 279 -9.96 28.19 26.99
C VAL A 279 -10.46 26.76 27.24
N ALA A 280 -11.21 26.55 28.31
CA ALA A 280 -11.52 25.27 28.91
C ALA A 280 -12.88 25.32 29.63
N GLY A 281 -13.73 24.29 29.51
CA GLY A 281 -15.01 24.23 30.22
C GLY A 281 -15.43 22.81 30.65
N THR A 282 -16.03 22.72 31.84
CA THR A 282 -16.69 21.54 32.43
C THR A 282 -17.99 21.96 33.13
N ARG A 283 -18.91 21.02 33.44
CA ARG A 283 -20.21 21.30 34.10
C ARG A 283 -20.03 21.90 35.50
N GLY A 284 -20.48 23.15 35.71
CA GLY A 284 -20.55 23.83 37.02
C GLY A 284 -20.61 25.37 37.01
N GLY A 285 -20.26 26.02 35.91
CA GLY A 285 -20.35 27.48 35.74
C GLY A 285 -19.74 27.92 34.40
N VAL A 286 -20.15 29.08 33.89
CA VAL A 286 -19.65 29.66 32.63
C VAL A 286 -18.64 30.76 32.96
N LEU A 287 -17.50 30.78 32.25
CA LEU A 287 -16.58 31.91 32.28
C LEU A 287 -16.93 32.86 31.11
N GLU A 288 -17.36 34.08 31.43
CA GLU A 288 -17.62 35.12 30.43
C GLU A 288 -16.40 36.04 30.28
N LEU A 289 -16.05 36.34 29.02
CA LEU A 289 -15.05 37.35 28.66
C LEU A 289 -15.77 38.67 28.38
N SER A 290 -15.50 39.72 29.16
CA SER A 290 -16.03 41.06 28.88
C SER A 290 -15.31 41.72 27.71
N GLU A 291 -15.92 42.74 27.10
CA GLU A 291 -15.42 43.42 25.89
C GLU A 291 -14.03 44.06 26.04
N ASP A 292 -13.55 44.28 27.27
CA ASP A 292 -12.20 44.74 27.61
C ASP A 292 -11.18 43.60 27.82
N GLY A 293 -11.56 42.35 27.54
CA GLY A 293 -10.67 41.19 27.55
C GLY A 293 -10.41 40.57 28.93
N ARG A 294 -11.25 40.85 29.93
CA ARG A 294 -11.16 40.24 31.27
C ARG A 294 -12.18 39.12 31.44
N VAL A 295 -11.83 38.07 32.19
CA VAL A 295 -12.68 36.88 32.40
C VAL A 295 -13.35 36.94 33.77
N ARG A 296 -14.67 36.66 33.86
CA ARG A 296 -15.42 36.49 35.13
C ARG A 296 -16.15 35.15 35.20
N VAL A 297 -16.31 34.64 36.43
CA VAL A 297 -17.04 33.40 36.73
C VAL A 297 -18.52 33.70 36.96
N GLY A 298 -19.41 33.19 36.11
CA GLY A 298 -20.86 33.19 36.29
C GLY A 298 -21.33 31.96 37.08
N ALA A 299 -22.18 32.18 38.08
CA ALA A 299 -22.76 31.11 38.90
C ALA A 299 -23.83 30.33 38.11
N GLY A 300 -23.71 29.01 38.05
CA GLY A 300 -24.78 28.13 37.55
C GLY A 300 -26.01 28.13 38.48
N PRO A 301 -27.17 27.60 38.03
CA PRO A 301 -28.35 27.46 38.88
C PRO A 301 -28.01 26.62 40.10
N ALA A 302 -28.43 27.09 41.28
CA ALA A 302 -28.01 26.55 42.56
C ALA A 302 -28.41 25.07 42.73
N GLY A 303 -27.40 24.24 43.05
CA GLY A 303 -27.59 22.91 43.63
C GLY A 303 -26.99 21.79 42.78
N LEU A 304 -25.70 21.51 42.98
CA LEU A 304 -25.08 20.17 42.90
C LEU A 304 -23.60 20.33 43.30
N ALA A 305 -23.31 20.02 44.56
CA ALA A 305 -21.98 20.10 45.15
C ALA A 305 -21.28 18.73 45.12
N GLY A 306 -19.98 18.72 44.80
CA GLY A 306 -19.02 17.75 45.36
C GLY A 306 -18.33 16.78 44.40
N GLY A 307 -17.26 17.24 43.72
CA GLY A 307 -16.24 16.41 43.07
C GLY A 307 -15.30 17.27 42.20
N PRO A 308 -13.96 17.01 42.15
CA PRO A 308 -13.06 17.83 41.35
C PRO A 308 -13.34 17.63 39.85
N LEU A 309 -13.67 18.72 39.17
CA LEU A 309 -13.88 18.75 37.73
C LEU A 309 -12.52 18.72 36.99
N PRO A 310 -12.41 18.06 35.83
CA PRO A 310 -11.14 17.94 35.11
C PRO A 310 -10.71 19.26 34.45
N PRO A 311 -9.40 19.58 34.34
CA PRO A 311 -8.93 20.76 33.64
C PRO A 311 -8.83 20.51 32.12
N VAL A 312 -9.60 21.26 31.33
CA VAL A 312 -9.37 21.39 29.87
C VAL A 312 -8.20 22.36 29.66
N ARG A 313 -7.33 22.14 28.65
CA ARG A 313 -6.09 22.95 28.46
C ARG A 313 -5.93 23.69 27.12
N ARG A 314 -6.74 23.49 26.07
CA ARG A 314 -6.74 24.32 24.83
C ARG A 314 -8.05 24.26 24.05
N VAL A 315 -8.44 25.38 23.41
CA VAL A 315 -9.64 25.51 22.53
C VAL A 315 -9.31 26.42 21.34
N ARG A 316 -9.73 26.07 20.12
CA ARG A 316 -9.64 26.96 18.94
C ARG A 316 -11.00 27.18 18.27
N SER A 317 -11.19 28.39 17.76
CA SER A 317 -12.34 28.80 16.95
C SER A 317 -11.93 29.10 15.50
N ALA A 318 -12.82 28.82 14.55
CA ALA A 318 -12.75 29.35 13.20
C ALA A 318 -13.79 30.49 13.07
N LEU A 319 -13.30 31.73 13.04
CA LEU A 319 -14.07 32.98 13.13
C LEU A 319 -15.01 33.29 11.94
N LEU A 320 -15.23 32.35 11.02
CA LEU A 320 -16.09 32.56 9.84
C LEU A 320 -17.24 31.54 9.69
N SER A 321 -17.30 30.48 10.52
CA SER A 321 -18.26 29.39 10.32
C SER A 321 -19.09 28.99 11.55
N GLY A 322 -18.92 29.63 12.71
CA GLY A 322 -19.73 29.32 13.91
C GLY A 322 -19.51 27.94 14.53
N ARG A 323 -18.39 27.25 14.23
CA ARG A 323 -18.11 25.88 14.69
C ARG A 323 -17.11 25.86 15.86
N VAL A 324 -17.32 24.95 16.82
CA VAL A 324 -16.41 24.68 17.95
C VAL A 324 -15.73 23.33 17.74
N VAL A 325 -14.40 23.28 17.90
CA VAL A 325 -13.60 22.05 17.82
C VAL A 325 -12.91 21.83 19.16
N LEU A 326 -13.14 20.66 19.77
CA LEU A 326 -12.36 20.18 20.92
C LEU A 326 -11.23 19.30 20.39
N ALA A 327 -9.98 19.72 20.60
CA ALA A 327 -8.79 18.94 20.23
C ALA A 327 -7.98 18.58 21.48
N SER A 328 -7.92 17.27 21.78
CA SER A 328 -6.93 16.62 22.65
C SER A 328 -5.55 16.51 22.00
N ASP A 329 -4.46 16.28 22.74
CA ASP A 329 -3.15 15.80 22.21
C ASP A 329 -3.21 14.32 21.76
N SER A 330 -4.31 13.94 21.12
CA SER A 330 -4.68 12.59 20.67
C SER A 330 -5.70 12.73 19.52
N PRO A 331 -5.68 11.86 18.49
CA PRO A 331 -6.45 12.03 17.25
C PRO A 331 -7.98 11.90 17.37
N ALA A 332 -8.56 11.92 18.56
CA ALA A 332 -10.00 12.08 18.76
C ALA A 332 -10.41 13.56 18.69
N PHE A 333 -11.31 13.89 17.77
CA PHE A 333 -12.03 15.16 17.76
C PHE A 333 -13.54 14.92 17.72
N ILE A 334 -14.28 15.70 18.50
CA ILE A 334 -15.75 15.75 18.51
C ILE A 334 -16.18 16.97 17.68
N VAL A 335 -17.13 16.80 16.77
CA VAL A 335 -17.80 17.88 16.05
C VAL A 335 -19.30 17.79 16.37
N GLY A 336 -19.94 18.90 16.71
CA GLY A 336 -21.39 18.99 16.85
C GLY A 336 -21.89 20.41 16.60
N ASP A 337 -23.13 20.55 16.13
CA ASP A 337 -23.82 21.83 16.02
C ASP A 337 -24.40 22.25 17.38
N VAL A 338 -24.36 23.55 17.63
CA VAL A 338 -24.97 24.17 18.81
C VAL A 338 -26.22 24.88 18.34
N ASP A 339 -27.35 24.66 19.02
CA ASP A 339 -28.56 25.40 18.73
C ASP A 339 -28.41 26.90 19.09
N PRO A 340 -29.35 27.76 18.67
CA PRO A 340 -29.33 29.18 18.99
C PRO A 340 -29.37 29.52 20.49
N GLN A 341 -29.63 28.53 21.36
CA GLN A 341 -29.71 28.66 22.81
C GLN A 341 -28.45 28.13 23.53
N GLY A 342 -27.45 27.63 22.79
CA GLY A 342 -26.19 27.15 23.36
C GLY A 342 -26.20 25.66 23.74
N PHE A 343 -27.24 24.91 23.40
CA PHE A 343 -27.33 23.47 23.65
C PHE A 343 -26.82 22.67 22.45
N PHE A 344 -26.08 21.60 22.71
CA PHE A 344 -25.69 20.65 21.67
C PHE A 344 -26.94 20.00 21.08
N ARG A 345 -27.09 20.06 19.75
CA ARG A 345 -28.12 19.26 19.06
C ARG A 345 -27.62 17.83 18.89
N GLU A 346 -28.53 16.88 19.10
CA GLU A 346 -28.27 15.44 19.23
C GLU A 346 -27.87 14.74 17.91
N ASP A 347 -27.45 15.51 16.90
CA ASP A 347 -27.08 14.96 15.62
C ASP A 347 -25.57 15.03 15.45
N VAL A 348 -25.00 13.83 15.39
CA VAL A 348 -23.70 13.46 14.84
C VAL A 348 -22.52 13.46 15.84
N VAL A 349 -22.07 12.24 16.17
CA VAL A 349 -20.82 11.95 16.89
C VAL A 349 -19.83 11.33 15.91
N LEU A 350 -18.68 11.98 15.73
CA LEU A 350 -17.59 11.50 14.88
C LEU A 350 -16.47 10.90 15.75
N GLY A 351 -16.25 9.59 15.64
CA GLY A 351 -15.03 8.90 16.10
C GLY A 351 -15.24 7.85 17.21
N ARG A 352 -15.63 6.63 16.85
CA ARG A 352 -15.83 5.49 17.77
C ARG A 352 -14.55 4.73 18.17
N LEU A 353 -13.36 5.25 17.87
CA LEU A 353 -12.08 4.63 18.25
C LEU A 353 -11.00 5.72 18.30
N ALA A 354 -10.55 6.09 19.49
CA ALA A 354 -9.20 6.59 19.66
C ALA A 354 -8.75 6.33 21.10
N ALA A 355 -7.65 5.61 21.22
CA ALA A 355 -6.84 5.72 22.41
C ALA A 355 -5.41 6.02 22.00
N THR A 356 -4.79 6.90 22.77
CA THR A 356 -3.37 7.22 22.73
C THR A 356 -2.78 6.98 24.10
N PRO A 357 -1.46 6.72 24.19
CA PRO A 357 -0.79 6.51 25.46
C PRO A 357 -0.77 7.80 26.30
N ALA A 358 -1.14 7.63 27.58
CA ALA A 358 -0.83 8.43 28.76
C ALA A 358 -0.98 9.97 28.68
N ARG A 359 -2.03 10.50 29.34
CA ARG A 359 -2.12 11.91 29.75
C ARG A 359 -1.69 12.12 31.21
N PRO A 360 -1.37 13.37 31.64
CA PRO A 360 -0.93 13.70 33.00
C PRO A 360 -2.00 13.53 34.11
N ASP A 361 -3.27 13.30 33.76
CA ASP A 361 -4.41 13.12 34.68
C ASP A 361 -4.70 11.65 34.99
N GLY A 362 -3.98 10.73 34.35
CA GLY A 362 -4.15 9.30 34.53
C GLY A 362 -5.19 8.65 33.61
N THR A 363 -5.94 9.35 32.77
CA THR A 363 -6.87 8.68 31.81
C THR A 363 -6.08 7.98 30.69
N THR A 364 -6.42 6.72 30.39
CA THR A 364 -5.69 5.88 29.40
C THR A 364 -6.47 5.57 28.12
N ALA A 365 -7.79 5.40 28.20
CA ALA A 365 -8.64 5.17 27.02
C ALA A 365 -10.09 5.62 27.25
N MET A 366 -10.81 5.93 26.17
CA MET A 366 -12.23 6.34 26.20
C MET A 366 -12.96 5.87 24.93
N ALA A 367 -14.27 5.57 25.06
CA ALA A 367 -15.15 5.18 23.97
C ALA A 367 -16.57 5.75 24.19
N PHE A 368 -17.30 5.95 23.10
CA PHE A 368 -18.67 6.48 23.13
C PHE A 368 -19.58 5.78 22.11
N GLU A 369 -20.80 5.44 22.50
CA GLU A 369 -21.84 4.89 21.63
C GLU A 369 -23.24 5.33 22.09
N GLY A 370 -23.95 6.09 21.25
CA GLY A 370 -25.33 6.50 21.56
C GLY A 370 -25.37 7.39 22.80
N SER A 371 -25.93 6.91 23.91
CA SER A 371 -25.90 7.59 25.21
C SER A 371 -24.75 7.12 26.11
N LEU A 372 -24.00 6.09 25.72
CA LEU A 372 -23.02 5.43 26.56
C LEU A 372 -21.63 6.06 26.38
N LEU A 373 -20.98 6.35 27.51
CA LEU A 373 -19.62 6.85 27.61
C LEU A 373 -18.80 5.92 28.52
N ALA A 374 -17.73 5.32 27.99
CA ALA A 374 -16.80 4.51 28.77
C ALA A 374 -15.41 5.16 28.80
N TRP A 375 -14.72 5.15 29.94
CA TRP A 375 -13.31 5.53 30.01
C TRP A 375 -12.58 4.74 31.10
N THR A 376 -11.25 4.74 31.01
CA THR A 376 -10.34 4.03 31.92
C THR A 376 -9.18 4.92 32.33
N GLN A 377 -8.61 4.60 33.49
CA GLN A 377 -7.48 5.29 34.09
C GLN A 377 -6.26 4.36 34.22
N ARG A 378 -5.11 4.96 34.55
CA ARG A 378 -3.77 4.37 34.53
C ARG A 378 -3.64 3.20 35.49
N ASP A 379 -4.41 3.22 36.55
CA ASP A 379 -4.45 2.18 37.57
C ASP A 379 -5.38 1.02 37.19
N GLY A 380 -5.99 1.06 36.00
CA GLY A 380 -6.88 0.02 35.47
C GLY A 380 -8.36 0.22 35.82
N GLU A 381 -8.68 1.17 36.69
CA GLU A 381 -10.06 1.56 37.01
C GLU A 381 -10.74 2.19 35.80
N GLY A 382 -11.97 1.78 35.52
CA GLY A 382 -12.79 2.40 34.50
C GLY A 382 -14.19 2.73 34.98
N VAL A 383 -14.90 3.48 34.14
CA VAL A 383 -16.29 3.88 34.38
C VAL A 383 -17.05 3.79 33.07
N LEU A 384 -18.28 3.30 33.16
CA LEU A 384 -19.31 3.41 32.12
C LEU A 384 -20.41 4.33 32.65
N HIS A 385 -20.78 5.35 31.87
CA HIS A 385 -21.86 6.28 32.16
C HIS A 385 -22.88 6.25 31.02
N ASP A 386 -24.14 6.05 31.35
CA ASP A 386 -25.26 6.20 30.43
C ASP A 386 -25.87 7.60 30.59
N LEU A 387 -25.68 8.47 29.61
CA LEU A 387 -26.19 9.84 29.60
C LEU A 387 -27.71 9.93 29.51
N GLY A 388 -28.37 8.92 28.93
CA GLY A 388 -29.82 8.91 28.76
C GLY A 388 -30.54 8.60 30.07
N THR A 389 -29.98 7.70 30.86
CA THR A 389 -30.53 7.32 32.18
C THR A 389 -29.84 8.02 33.36
N GLY A 390 -28.66 8.60 33.14
CA GLY A 390 -27.79 9.15 34.18
C GLY A 390 -27.08 8.09 35.03
N ARG A 391 -27.10 6.81 34.62
CA ARG A 391 -26.54 5.69 35.40
C ARG A 391 -25.02 5.63 35.29
N TRP A 392 -24.35 5.51 36.43
CA TRP A 392 -22.91 5.32 36.53
C TRP A 392 -22.59 3.90 36.98
N CYS A 393 -21.63 3.26 36.31
CA CYS A 393 -21.17 1.93 36.64
C CYS A 393 -19.64 1.87 36.66
N ARG A 394 -19.08 1.11 37.59
CA ARG A 394 -17.65 0.80 37.58
C ARG A 394 -17.35 -0.22 36.50
N LEU A 395 -16.30 0.02 35.74
CA LEU A 395 -15.76 -0.89 34.74
C LEU A 395 -14.46 -1.48 35.28
N ASP A 396 -14.33 -2.81 35.24
CA ASP A 396 -13.10 -3.51 35.60
C ASP A 396 -12.61 -4.35 34.40
N PRO A 397 -11.75 -3.78 33.54
CA PRO A 397 -11.16 -4.49 32.41
C PRO A 397 -10.07 -5.49 32.82
N GLY A 398 -9.75 -5.60 34.11
CA GLY A 398 -8.70 -6.48 34.62
C GLY A 398 -7.28 -6.00 34.32
N GLY A 399 -7.06 -4.69 34.21
CA GLY A 399 -5.74 -4.06 34.05
C GLY A 399 -5.73 -2.73 33.27
N PRO A 400 -4.55 -2.16 33.02
CA PRO A 400 -4.40 -0.89 32.34
C PRO A 400 -4.79 -1.00 30.86
N VAL A 401 -5.80 -0.24 30.47
CA VAL A 401 -6.35 -0.29 29.12
C VAL A 401 -5.64 0.67 28.18
N ARG A 402 -5.15 0.13 27.05
CA ARG A 402 -4.51 0.88 25.96
C ARG A 402 -5.53 1.46 25.00
N SER A 403 -6.64 0.77 24.73
CA SER A 403 -7.75 1.29 23.92
C SER A 403 -9.10 0.71 24.29
N LEU A 404 -10.16 1.50 24.09
CA LEU A 404 -11.56 1.12 24.30
C LEU A 404 -12.35 1.35 23.04
N ALA A 405 -13.30 0.45 22.74
CA ALA A 405 -14.26 0.61 21.66
C ALA A 405 -15.54 -0.15 21.93
N PHE A 406 -16.69 0.44 21.64
CA PHE A 406 -17.93 -0.31 21.64
C PHE A 406 -18.10 -1.11 20.34
N CYS A 407 -18.73 -2.27 20.42
CA CYS A 407 -19.15 -3.06 19.26
C CYS A 407 -20.54 -3.67 19.46
N GLY A 408 -21.33 -3.67 18.38
CA GLY A 408 -22.64 -4.32 18.38
C GLY A 408 -23.66 -3.78 19.41
N GLY A 409 -23.52 -2.55 19.91
CA GLY A 409 -24.48 -1.91 20.83
C GLY A 409 -24.49 -2.44 22.27
N SER A 410 -23.95 -3.63 22.50
CA SER A 410 -24.02 -4.34 23.80
C SER A 410 -22.68 -4.88 24.27
N ARG A 411 -21.60 -4.63 23.53
CA ARG A 411 -20.26 -5.09 23.88
C ARG A 411 -19.29 -3.92 23.95
N LEU A 412 -18.32 -4.05 24.85
CA LEU A 412 -17.21 -3.12 25.01
C LEU A 412 -15.90 -3.89 24.91
N VAL A 413 -15.05 -3.50 23.97
CA VAL A 413 -13.73 -4.06 23.73
C VAL A 413 -12.70 -3.23 24.48
N ALA A 414 -11.89 -3.88 25.30
CA ALA A 414 -10.74 -3.28 25.99
C ALA A 414 -9.44 -3.95 25.53
N ARG A 415 -8.55 -3.17 24.91
CA ARG A 415 -7.19 -3.62 24.55
C ARG A 415 -6.26 -3.42 25.73
N LEU A 416 -5.70 -4.50 26.25
CA LEU A 416 -4.70 -4.48 27.31
C LEU A 416 -3.34 -4.98 26.76
N PRO A 417 -2.22 -4.78 27.48
CA PRO A 417 -0.96 -5.42 27.11
C PRO A 417 -1.14 -6.94 26.95
N GLY A 418 -0.79 -7.46 25.77
CA GLY A 418 -0.83 -8.90 25.45
C GLY A 418 -2.23 -9.52 25.25
N LYS A 419 -3.33 -8.76 25.38
CA LYS A 419 -4.68 -9.33 25.25
C LYS A 419 -5.75 -8.31 24.83
N VAL A 420 -6.91 -8.83 24.45
CA VAL A 420 -8.16 -8.09 24.26
C VAL A 420 -9.21 -8.71 25.16
N VAL A 421 -9.95 -7.87 25.90
CA VAL A 421 -11.05 -8.30 26.76
C VAL A 421 -12.34 -7.79 26.16
N LEU A 422 -13.30 -8.68 25.92
CA LEU A 422 -14.64 -8.33 25.48
C LEU A 422 -15.57 -8.35 26.70
N LEU A 423 -16.23 -7.24 26.97
CA LEU A 423 -17.13 -7.04 28.11
C LEU A 423 -18.56 -6.90 27.61
N ASP A 424 -19.53 -7.42 28.35
CA ASP A 424 -20.94 -7.18 28.12
C ASP A 424 -21.34 -5.87 28.82
N VAL A 425 -21.93 -4.93 28.08
CA VAL A 425 -22.21 -3.58 28.60
C VAL A 425 -23.31 -3.60 29.67
N ALA A 426 -24.26 -4.53 29.59
CA ALA A 426 -25.40 -4.60 30.50
C ALA A 426 -25.01 -5.16 31.87
N THR A 427 -24.18 -6.21 31.86
CA THR A 427 -23.72 -6.93 33.06
C THR A 427 -22.36 -6.46 33.57
N LEU A 428 -21.57 -5.84 32.69
CA LEU A 428 -20.14 -5.49 32.90
C LEU A 428 -19.25 -6.70 33.17
N GLY A 429 -19.76 -7.90 32.89
CA GLY A 429 -18.98 -9.13 32.95
C GLY A 429 -18.07 -9.29 31.74
N THR A 430 -16.95 -9.98 31.95
CA THR A 430 -16.12 -10.46 30.83
C THR A 430 -16.85 -11.56 30.08
N VAL A 431 -17.00 -11.35 28.78
CA VAL A 431 -17.52 -12.34 27.82
C VAL A 431 -16.39 -13.29 27.45
N THR A 432 -15.29 -12.76 26.91
CA THR A 432 -14.10 -13.55 26.51
C THR A 432 -12.83 -12.71 26.56
N VAL A 433 -11.69 -13.41 26.50
CA VAL A 433 -10.34 -12.84 26.47
C VAL A 433 -9.57 -13.47 25.32
N LEU A 434 -9.10 -12.65 24.39
CA LEU A 434 -8.24 -13.07 23.28
C LEU A 434 -6.79 -12.68 23.58
N GLY A 435 -5.89 -13.67 23.59
CA GLY A 435 -4.44 -13.41 23.61
C GLY A 435 -4.00 -12.77 22.31
N LEU A 436 -3.31 -11.63 22.39
CA LEU A 436 -2.96 -10.85 21.21
C LEU A 436 -1.66 -10.05 21.48
N PRO A 437 -0.56 -10.30 20.73
CA PRO A 437 0.77 -9.68 20.96
C PRO A 437 0.72 -8.16 21.02
N GLU A 438 1.68 -7.49 21.66
CA GLU A 438 1.59 -6.04 21.87
C GLU A 438 1.57 -5.21 20.59
N GLU A 439 2.32 -5.66 19.59
CA GLU A 439 2.48 -5.08 18.26
C GLU A 439 1.29 -5.34 17.34
N ALA A 440 0.38 -6.23 17.76
CA ALA A 440 -0.78 -6.58 16.96
C ALA A 440 -1.79 -5.43 16.95
N GLU A 441 -2.23 -5.11 15.74
CA GLU A 441 -3.13 -4.01 15.47
C GLU A 441 -4.58 -4.49 15.55
N LEU A 442 -5.50 -3.60 15.91
CA LEU A 442 -6.89 -3.94 16.19
C LEU A 442 -7.83 -2.89 15.55
N ALA A 443 -8.76 -3.36 14.74
CA ALA A 443 -9.95 -2.62 14.34
C ALA A 443 -11.21 -3.34 14.84
N VAL A 444 -12.27 -2.58 15.07
CA VAL A 444 -13.52 -3.07 15.65
C VAL A 444 -14.66 -2.64 14.75
N ASP A 445 -15.56 -3.57 14.41
CA ASP A 445 -16.82 -3.25 13.76
C ASP A 445 -17.75 -2.58 14.80
N PRO A 446 -18.17 -1.33 14.59
CA PRO A 446 -19.03 -0.65 15.57
C PRO A 446 -20.46 -1.19 15.59
N ARG A 447 -20.90 -1.89 14.55
CA ARG A 447 -22.28 -2.34 14.35
C ARG A 447 -22.49 -3.80 14.73
N ARG A 448 -21.41 -4.59 14.76
CA ARG A 448 -21.44 -6.05 15.00
C ARG A 448 -20.33 -6.43 15.98
N PRO A 449 -20.46 -7.52 16.75
CA PRO A 449 -19.40 -7.98 17.65
C PRO A 449 -18.30 -8.70 16.87
N VAL A 450 -17.64 -7.98 15.96
CA VAL A 450 -16.57 -8.48 15.08
C VAL A 450 -15.31 -7.63 15.27
N LEU A 451 -14.18 -8.32 15.41
CA LEU A 451 -12.85 -7.74 15.60
C LEU A 451 -11.96 -8.13 14.43
N TYR A 452 -11.07 -7.23 14.04
CA TYR A 452 -10.06 -7.47 13.02
C TYR A 452 -8.69 -7.25 13.61
N THR A 453 -7.81 -8.24 13.51
CA THR A 453 -6.46 -8.15 14.05
C THR A 453 -5.43 -8.37 12.95
N ALA A 454 -4.32 -7.63 13.00
CA ALA A 454 -3.19 -7.86 12.12
C ALA A 454 -1.94 -8.20 12.93
N HIS A 455 -1.44 -9.43 12.81
CA HIS A 455 -0.19 -9.92 13.40
C HIS A 455 0.30 -11.19 12.67
N ASP A 456 1.56 -11.57 12.85
CA ASP A 456 2.15 -12.80 12.28
C ASP A 456 1.96 -12.98 10.76
N GLY A 457 1.90 -11.87 10.03
CA GLY A 457 1.72 -11.91 8.58
C GLY A 457 0.28 -12.17 8.13
N GLU A 458 -0.71 -12.09 9.03
CA GLU A 458 -2.13 -12.33 8.73
C GLU A 458 -3.03 -11.19 9.23
N LEU A 459 -4.08 -10.91 8.45
CA LEU A 459 -5.27 -10.17 8.85
C LEU A 459 -6.39 -11.17 9.13
N VAL A 460 -6.92 -11.17 10.36
CA VAL A 460 -7.91 -12.14 10.82
C VAL A 460 -9.15 -11.43 11.32
N ALA A 461 -10.33 -11.80 10.80
CA ALA A 461 -11.61 -11.42 11.37
C ALA A 461 -12.06 -12.46 12.39
N ARG A 462 -12.51 -12.00 13.56
CA ARG A 462 -13.08 -12.83 14.62
C ARG A 462 -14.44 -12.30 15.03
N ARG A 463 -15.42 -13.18 15.19
CA ARG A 463 -16.79 -12.84 15.60
C ARG A 463 -17.08 -13.46 16.96
N GLU A 464 -17.79 -12.71 17.81
CA GLU A 464 -18.29 -13.28 19.07
C GLU A 464 -19.38 -14.31 18.77
N GLU A 465 -19.13 -15.58 19.10
CA GLU A 465 -20.08 -16.67 19.03
C GLU A 465 -19.93 -17.55 20.27
N GLY A 466 -21.05 -17.82 20.96
CA GLY A 466 -21.06 -18.74 22.10
C GLY A 466 -20.23 -18.28 23.30
N GLY A 467 -19.93 -16.98 23.41
CA GLY A 467 -19.04 -16.45 24.43
C GLY A 467 -17.56 -16.61 24.12
N ASP A 468 -17.17 -16.85 22.87
CA ASP A 468 -15.78 -16.79 22.42
C ASP A 468 -15.61 -16.01 21.10
N LEU A 469 -14.38 -15.64 20.76
CA LEU A 469 -14.03 -14.91 19.53
C LEU A 469 -13.53 -15.86 18.44
N GLU A 470 -14.46 -16.45 17.70
CA GLU A 470 -14.19 -17.44 16.67
C GLU A 470 -13.68 -16.78 15.36
N PRO A 471 -12.64 -17.34 14.71
CA PRO A 471 -12.15 -16.84 13.43
C PRO A 471 -13.19 -17.06 12.32
N VAL A 472 -13.53 -15.98 11.61
CA VAL A 472 -14.43 -16.00 10.44
C VAL A 472 -13.63 -16.24 9.17
N TRP A 473 -12.51 -15.54 9.02
CA TRP A 473 -11.57 -15.68 7.92
C TRP A 473 -10.19 -15.16 8.33
N ALA A 474 -9.15 -15.68 7.66
CA ALA A 474 -7.76 -15.21 7.75
C ALA A 474 -7.23 -14.96 6.35
N ARG A 475 -6.47 -13.87 6.18
CA ARG A 475 -5.89 -13.45 4.89
C ARG A 475 -4.44 -13.01 5.08
N PRO A 476 -3.54 -13.27 4.12
CA PRO A 476 -2.18 -12.79 4.21
C PRO A 476 -2.09 -11.25 4.30
N LEU A 477 -1.26 -10.76 5.21
CA LEU A 477 -0.85 -9.37 5.37
C LEU A 477 0.63 -9.33 5.83
N PRO A 478 1.60 -9.51 4.90
CA PRO A 478 2.96 -10.01 5.17
C PRO A 478 3.83 -9.21 6.16
N ALA A 479 3.56 -7.94 6.42
CA ALA A 479 4.39 -7.12 7.31
C ALA A 479 3.65 -6.45 8.47
N GLY A 480 2.41 -6.87 8.76
CA GLY A 480 1.55 -6.17 9.70
C GLY A 480 1.25 -4.74 9.25
N GLY A 481 0.36 -4.04 9.95
CA GLY A 481 -0.21 -2.82 9.41
C GLY A 481 -1.16 -2.10 10.34
N SER A 482 -1.35 -0.80 10.15
CA SER A 482 -2.42 -0.09 10.85
C SER A 482 -3.77 -0.49 10.25
N LEU A 483 -4.79 -0.63 11.10
CA LEU A 483 -6.13 -1.04 10.72
C LEU A 483 -7.16 0.04 11.04
N ALA A 484 -8.17 0.20 10.19
CA ALA A 484 -9.38 0.95 10.50
C ALA A 484 -10.58 0.36 9.78
N TRP A 485 -11.72 0.31 10.46
CA TRP A 485 -12.98 -0.08 9.86
C TRP A 485 -13.67 1.12 9.20
N THR A 486 -14.36 0.90 8.09
CA THR A 486 -15.23 1.88 7.45
C THR A 486 -16.42 1.18 6.78
N ALA A 487 -17.45 1.95 6.43
CA ALA A 487 -18.58 1.44 5.69
C ALA A 487 -19.09 2.47 4.70
N THR A 488 -19.54 2.02 3.54
CA THR A 488 -20.27 2.82 2.54
C THR A 488 -21.77 2.53 2.63
N ALA A 489 -22.57 3.07 1.70
CA ALA A 489 -23.98 2.73 1.57
C ALA A 489 -24.22 1.25 1.18
N THR A 490 -23.24 0.60 0.55
CA THR A 490 -23.42 -0.72 -0.08
C THR A 490 -22.49 -1.80 0.47
N GLU A 491 -21.40 -1.45 1.14
CA GLU A 491 -20.40 -2.41 1.62
C GLU A 491 -19.68 -1.94 2.90
N ASP A 492 -19.35 -2.89 3.78
CA ASP A 492 -18.52 -2.70 4.97
C ASP A 492 -17.09 -3.19 4.67
N ALA A 493 -16.08 -2.42 5.08
CA ALA A 493 -14.68 -2.70 4.74
C ALA A 493 -13.72 -2.45 5.91
N VAL A 494 -12.61 -3.19 5.91
CA VAL A 494 -11.46 -2.93 6.77
C VAL A 494 -10.33 -2.41 5.90
N ILE A 495 -9.85 -1.21 6.23
CA ILE A 495 -8.68 -0.61 5.61
C ILE A 495 -7.44 -1.04 6.41
N ALA A 496 -6.51 -1.69 5.74
CA ALA A 496 -5.24 -2.14 6.29
C ALA A 496 -4.08 -1.49 5.54
N PHE A 497 -3.10 -0.93 6.24
CA PHE A 497 -1.86 -0.49 5.60
C PHE A 497 -0.80 -1.60 5.61
N ASP A 498 -0.49 -2.16 4.46
CA ASP A 498 0.58 -3.15 4.29
C ASP A 498 1.95 -2.45 4.28
N ARG A 499 2.75 -2.76 5.30
CA ARG A 499 4.07 -2.15 5.50
C ARG A 499 5.13 -2.63 4.51
N HIS A 500 4.98 -3.81 3.90
CA HIS A 500 5.97 -4.36 2.97
C HIS A 500 5.86 -3.67 1.62
N ASP A 501 4.65 -3.72 1.06
CA ASP A 501 4.33 -3.17 -0.25
C ASP A 501 4.08 -1.66 -0.22
N SER A 502 3.97 -1.07 0.98
CA SER A 502 3.61 0.35 1.18
C SER A 502 2.27 0.72 0.54
N VAL A 503 1.23 -0.09 0.78
CA VAL A 503 -0.10 0.06 0.19
C VAL A 503 -1.22 0.02 1.25
N TYR A 504 -2.31 0.75 1.01
CA TYR A 504 -3.58 0.60 1.71
C TYR A 504 -4.46 -0.43 1.00
N ARG A 505 -4.84 -1.51 1.68
CA ARG A 505 -5.77 -2.55 1.24
C ARG A 505 -7.15 -2.25 1.84
N ALA A 506 -8.23 -2.34 1.07
CA ALA A 506 -9.57 -2.51 1.61
C ALA A 506 -9.97 -3.98 1.46
N VAL A 507 -10.42 -4.56 2.56
CA VAL A 507 -10.87 -5.95 2.62
C VAL A 507 -12.35 -5.95 3.01
N GLU A 508 -13.18 -6.68 2.26
CA GLU A 508 -14.59 -6.84 2.58
C GLU A 508 -14.75 -7.59 3.91
N VAL A 509 -15.57 -7.03 4.80
CA VAL A 509 -15.81 -7.56 6.15
C VAL A 509 -16.32 -9.01 6.16
N GLY A 510 -17.16 -9.38 5.18
CA GLY A 510 -17.81 -10.69 5.15
C GLY A 510 -16.88 -11.82 4.69
N THR A 511 -16.15 -11.60 3.60
CA THR A 511 -15.40 -12.66 2.92
C THR A 511 -13.89 -12.58 3.13
N GLY A 512 -13.37 -11.44 3.61
CA GLY A 512 -11.93 -11.21 3.60
C GLY A 512 -11.37 -11.00 2.19
N GLU A 513 -12.20 -10.84 1.17
CA GLU A 513 -11.72 -10.56 -0.19
C GLU A 513 -11.25 -9.10 -0.29
N GLN A 514 -10.12 -8.90 -0.97
CA GLN A 514 -9.62 -7.56 -1.22
C GLN A 514 -10.49 -6.88 -2.28
N ILE A 515 -11.14 -5.79 -1.90
CA ILE A 515 -12.07 -5.04 -2.77
C ILE A 515 -11.47 -3.74 -3.32
N ALA A 516 -10.43 -3.22 -2.67
CA ALA A 516 -9.70 -2.05 -3.15
C ALA A 516 -8.24 -2.08 -2.70
N LEU A 517 -7.39 -1.35 -3.43
CA LEU A 517 -5.99 -1.16 -3.11
C LEU A 517 -5.57 0.26 -3.46
N ARG A 518 -4.71 0.89 -2.66
CA ARG A 518 -4.09 2.19 -2.95
C ARG A 518 -2.63 2.19 -2.56
N ASP A 519 -1.78 2.61 -3.49
CA ASP A 519 -0.38 2.87 -3.21
C ASP A 519 -0.22 4.11 -2.33
N ALA A 520 0.69 4.04 -1.35
CA ALA A 520 1.06 5.15 -0.51
C ALA A 520 2.17 6.03 -1.10
N ILE A 521 2.59 5.84 -2.37
CA ILE A 521 3.51 6.73 -3.09
C ILE A 521 3.14 8.21 -2.83
N ALA A 522 4.12 8.96 -2.33
CA ALA A 522 4.05 10.36 -1.91
C ALA A 522 3.36 10.64 -0.55
N MET A 523 3.05 9.64 0.26
CA MET A 523 2.70 9.81 1.67
C MET A 523 3.75 9.16 2.58
N PRO A 524 4.11 9.79 3.72
CA PRO A 524 4.85 9.08 4.74
C PRO A 524 4.03 7.90 5.25
N ARG A 525 4.71 6.81 5.61
CA ARG A 525 4.09 5.64 6.23
C ARG A 525 3.19 6.08 7.40
N PRO A 526 1.92 5.65 7.45
CA PRO A 526 1.05 6.01 8.55
C PRO A 526 1.57 5.42 9.85
N SER A 527 1.54 6.22 10.92
CA SER A 527 1.72 5.77 12.29
C SER A 527 0.45 5.16 12.87
N ALA A 528 -0.72 5.54 12.34
CA ALA A 528 -2.03 4.98 12.69
C ALA A 528 -3.07 5.22 11.58
N LEU A 529 -4.10 4.37 11.56
CA LEU A 529 -5.33 4.59 10.83
C LEU A 529 -6.48 4.82 11.80
N HIS A 530 -7.39 5.73 11.46
CA HIS A 530 -8.53 6.08 12.29
C HIS A 530 -9.84 5.98 11.49
N PRO A 531 -10.86 5.30 12.02
CA PRO A 531 -12.15 5.21 11.34
C PRO A 531 -12.79 6.59 11.22
N SER A 532 -13.39 6.86 10.06
CA SER A 532 -14.24 8.02 9.90
C SER A 532 -15.71 7.61 10.05
N PRO A 533 -16.53 8.49 10.62
CA PRO A 533 -17.99 8.43 10.54
C PRO A 533 -18.54 8.78 9.15
N GLU A 534 -17.74 9.45 8.32
CA GLU A 534 -18.11 9.69 6.93
C GLU A 534 -18.04 8.36 6.18
N PRO A 535 -19.09 7.99 5.43
CA PRO A 535 -19.12 6.71 4.73
C PRO A 535 -17.94 6.54 3.77
N GLY A 536 -17.25 5.42 3.87
CA GLY A 536 -16.10 5.06 3.04
C GLY A 536 -14.83 5.84 3.35
N VAL A 537 -14.76 6.59 4.46
CA VAL A 537 -13.57 7.40 4.79
C VAL A 537 -12.79 6.78 5.95
N VAL A 538 -11.46 6.88 5.86
CA VAL A 538 -10.50 6.59 6.93
C VAL A 538 -9.46 7.70 6.97
N TYR A 539 -8.97 8.06 8.15
CA TYR A 539 -7.87 9.00 8.30
C TYR A 539 -6.54 8.28 8.54
N ALA A 540 -5.53 8.59 7.75
CA ALA A 540 -4.16 8.15 7.97
C ALA A 540 -3.36 9.24 8.69
N HIS A 541 -2.83 8.95 9.88
CA HIS A 541 -1.93 9.85 10.58
C HIS A 541 -0.50 9.59 10.11
N ALA A 542 0.14 10.56 9.47
CA ALA A 542 1.50 10.43 8.96
C ALA A 542 2.23 11.79 9.04
N GLY A 543 3.48 11.80 9.53
CA GLY A 543 4.31 13.01 9.56
C GLY A 543 3.68 14.20 10.30
N GLY A 544 2.88 13.95 11.35
CA GLY A 544 2.18 15.01 12.11
C GLY A 544 0.96 15.61 11.41
N SER A 545 0.52 15.01 10.30
CA SER A 545 -0.65 15.41 9.51
C SER A 545 -1.67 14.28 9.39
N LEU A 546 -2.94 14.62 9.23
CA LEU A 546 -4.03 13.66 8.98
C LEU A 546 -4.43 13.67 7.50
N HIS A 547 -4.28 12.55 6.82
CA HIS A 547 -4.63 12.38 5.41
C HIS A 547 -5.98 11.66 5.28
N ARG A 548 -6.87 12.14 4.41
CA ARG A 548 -8.20 11.55 4.22
C ARG A 548 -8.17 10.54 3.08
N LEU A 549 -8.41 9.27 3.42
CA LEU A 549 -8.51 8.14 2.49
C LEU A 549 -9.98 7.89 2.18
N HIS A 550 -10.37 7.94 0.90
CA HIS A 550 -11.73 7.62 0.46
C HIS A 550 -11.76 6.31 -0.32
N LEU A 551 -12.54 5.35 0.15
CA LEU A 551 -12.94 4.18 -0.60
C LEU A 551 -14.07 4.57 -1.56
N HIS A 552 -13.79 4.70 -2.87
CA HIS A 552 -14.83 5.04 -3.86
C HIS A 552 -15.72 3.83 -4.18
N GLY A 553 -17.04 4.09 -4.20
CA GLY A 553 -18.10 3.09 -4.44
C GLY A 553 -19.53 3.61 -4.28
N ALA A 554 -19.75 4.78 -3.67
CA ALA A 554 -21.06 5.46 -3.68
C ALA A 554 -21.04 6.67 -4.64
N PRO A 555 -22.07 6.88 -5.47
CA PRO A 555 -22.22 8.13 -6.19
C PRO A 555 -22.30 9.28 -5.17
N ALA A 556 -21.71 10.42 -5.52
CA ALA A 556 -21.90 11.67 -4.79
C ALA A 556 -23.36 12.10 -4.80
#